data_AF-A0A7S6SFH5-F1
#
_entry.id   AF-A0A7S6SFH5-F1
#
_cell.length_a   1.000
_cell.length_b   1.000
_cell.length_c   1.000
_cell.angle_alpha   90.00
_cell.angle_beta   90.00
_cell.angle_gamma   90.00
#
_symmetry.space_group_name_H-M   'P 1'
#
loop_
_entity.id
_entity.type
_entity.pdbx_description
1 polymer ?
#
loop_
_entity_poly.entity_id
_entity_poly.type
_entity_poly.pdbx_seq_one_letter_code
_entity_poly.pdbx_strand_id
1 'polypeptide(L)'
;MLNVLKRPPMYDEEAVQPMRDELTAVGIQELRTPEDVEKAIKVNDDKTVLVVMNSVCGCAAGGARPGVSLALQNAVIPDRLTTVFAGQDRDAVDLVRSYIPAPPSSPSMAIFKNGEPVYFMPRYEIEGYTFEQIADKLKAAFEKHCSAKGPSVSPEHYAQVQHAKMCGSKIPMYKG
;
A
#
# COMPACT_ATOMS: atom_id res chain seq x y z
N MET A 1 -29.67 10.01 -0.38
CA MET A 1 -29.54 9.15 -1.56
C MET A 1 -28.52 8.07 -1.24
N LEU A 2 -28.96 6.83 -1.05
CA LEU A 2 -28.03 5.70 -0.97
C LEU A 2 -27.30 5.63 -2.31
N ASN A 3 -25.97 5.71 -2.28
CA ASN A 3 -25.15 5.57 -3.47
C ASN A 3 -25.21 4.10 -3.91
N VAL A 4 -26.18 3.75 -4.76
CA VAL A 4 -26.50 2.39 -5.22
C VAL A 4 -25.35 1.78 -6.08
N LEU A 5 -24.26 2.52 -6.30
CA LEU A 5 -23.18 2.14 -7.20
C LEU A 5 -21.93 1.55 -6.51
N LYS A 6 -21.81 1.62 -5.17
CA LYS A 6 -20.64 1.05 -4.46
C LYS A 6 -20.89 -0.40 -4.09
N ARG A 7 -20.05 -1.33 -4.57
CA ARG A 7 -20.16 -2.74 -4.18
C ARG A 7 -19.91 -2.91 -2.68
N PRO A 8 -20.70 -3.74 -1.97
CA PRO A 8 -20.51 -3.96 -0.55
C PRO A 8 -19.17 -4.67 -0.27
N PRO A 9 -18.55 -4.38 0.90
CA PRO A 9 -17.35 -5.08 1.35
C PRO A 9 -17.65 -6.57 1.60
N MET A 10 -16.62 -7.42 1.49
CA MET A 10 -16.72 -8.87 1.71
C MET A 10 -16.45 -9.29 3.15
N TYR A 11 -15.80 -8.44 3.94
CA TYR A 11 -15.50 -8.72 5.35
C TYR A 11 -15.98 -7.58 6.23
N ASP A 12 -16.16 -7.86 7.51
CA ASP A 12 -16.53 -6.87 8.51
C ASP A 12 -15.48 -5.75 8.64
N GLU A 13 -15.92 -4.50 8.76
CA GLU A 13 -15.05 -3.32 8.76
C GLU A 13 -14.19 -3.26 10.03
N GLU A 14 -14.74 -3.60 11.20
CA GLU A 14 -13.99 -3.63 12.46
C GLU A 14 -12.93 -4.73 12.43
N ALA A 15 -13.27 -5.89 11.86
CA ALA A 15 -12.35 -7.02 11.73
C ALA A 15 -11.13 -6.73 10.85
N VAL A 16 -11.26 -5.87 9.82
CA VAL A 16 -10.14 -5.51 8.93
C VAL A 16 -9.41 -4.24 9.35
N GLN A 17 -9.93 -3.48 10.31
CA GLN A 17 -9.34 -2.21 10.75
C GLN A 17 -7.85 -2.34 11.14
N PRO A 18 -7.41 -3.38 11.89
CA PRO A 18 -5.99 -3.54 12.19
C PRO A 18 -5.11 -3.67 10.94
N MET A 19 -5.62 -4.29 9.87
CA MET A 19 -4.90 -4.46 8.60
C MET A 19 -4.77 -3.15 7.82
N ARG A 20 -5.69 -2.20 8.03
CA ARG A 20 -5.60 -0.82 7.52
C ARG A 20 -4.59 -0.03 8.35
N ASP A 21 -4.71 -0.11 9.67
CA ASP A 21 -3.85 0.59 10.64
C ASP A 21 -2.37 0.25 10.44
N GLU A 22 -2.07 -1.00 10.08
CA GLU A 22 -0.69 -1.43 9.76
C GLU A 22 -0.02 -0.62 8.66
N LEU A 23 -0.78 -0.09 7.69
CA LEU A 23 -0.27 0.72 6.58
C LEU A 23 -0.41 2.21 6.86
N THR A 24 -1.54 2.65 7.42
CA THR A 24 -1.76 4.07 7.73
C THR A 24 -0.81 4.58 8.82
N ALA A 25 -0.42 3.72 9.76
CA ALA A 25 0.56 4.05 10.78
C ALA A 25 1.98 4.32 10.23
N VAL A 26 2.27 3.97 8.97
CA VAL A 26 3.55 4.29 8.30
C VAL A 26 3.40 5.33 7.19
N GLY A 27 2.33 6.14 7.24
CA GLY A 27 2.12 7.27 6.34
C GLY A 27 1.41 6.92 5.03
N ILE A 28 0.87 5.71 4.87
CA ILE A 28 0.13 5.31 3.67
C ILE A 28 -1.33 5.79 3.76
N GLN A 29 -1.80 6.52 2.76
CA GLN A 29 -3.17 6.99 2.66
C GLN A 29 -4.10 5.94 2.03
N GLU A 30 -5.29 5.76 2.57
CA GLU A 30 -6.31 4.88 1.99
C GLU A 30 -7.06 5.55 0.84
N LEU A 31 -7.22 4.82 -0.27
CA LEU A 31 -8.06 5.21 -1.41
C LEU A 31 -9.28 4.28 -1.41
N ARG A 32 -10.44 4.81 -1.02
CA ARG A 32 -11.63 3.99 -0.73
C ARG A 32 -12.69 4.06 -1.83
N THR A 33 -12.51 4.94 -2.81
CA THR A 33 -13.39 5.09 -3.96
C THR A 33 -12.60 5.18 -5.27
N PRO A 34 -13.24 4.93 -6.43
CA PRO A 34 -12.63 5.17 -7.73
C PRO A 34 -12.11 6.61 -7.89
N GLU A 35 -12.86 7.60 -7.39
CA GLU A 35 -12.47 9.01 -7.47
C GLU A 35 -11.19 9.29 -6.68
N ASP A 36 -10.99 8.66 -5.52
CA ASP A 36 -9.74 8.76 -4.76
C ASP A 36 -8.56 8.20 -5.56
N VAL A 37 -8.79 7.06 -6.25
CA VAL A 37 -7.79 6.42 -7.11
C VAL A 37 -7.43 7.29 -8.30
N GLU A 38 -8.41 7.87 -8.99
CA GLU A 38 -8.14 8.77 -10.13
C GLU A 38 -7.35 10.00 -9.68
N LYS A 39 -7.75 10.63 -8.56
CA LYS A 39 -7.05 11.79 -7.99
C LYS A 39 -5.62 11.47 -7.56
N ALA A 40 -5.35 10.23 -7.17
CA ALA A 40 -4.00 9.80 -6.80
C ALA A 40 -3.13 9.51 -8.04
N ILE A 41 -3.64 8.69 -8.98
CA ILE A 41 -2.87 8.09 -10.07
C ILE A 41 -2.77 8.99 -11.32
N LYS A 42 -3.87 9.64 -11.74
CA LYS A 42 -3.92 10.40 -13.01
C LYS A 42 -3.27 11.79 -12.94
N VAL A 43 -2.57 12.11 -11.86
CA VAL A 43 -1.88 13.39 -11.75
C VAL A 43 -0.61 13.35 -12.59
N ASN A 44 -0.49 14.32 -13.49
CA ASN A 44 0.65 14.47 -14.38
C ASN A 44 1.57 15.60 -13.86
N ASP A 45 2.24 15.36 -12.73
CA ASP A 45 3.18 16.28 -12.09
C ASP A 45 4.57 15.69 -11.90
N ASP A 46 4.91 14.64 -12.67
CA ASP A 46 6.17 13.89 -12.62
C ASP A 46 6.51 13.24 -11.26
N LYS A 47 5.55 13.24 -10.33
CA LYS A 47 5.66 12.56 -9.04
C LYS A 47 5.26 11.09 -9.16
N THR A 48 5.86 10.28 -8.29
CA THR A 48 5.59 8.85 -8.20
C THR A 48 4.55 8.52 -7.14
N VAL A 49 3.71 7.53 -7.44
CA VAL A 49 2.62 7.10 -6.55
C VAL A 49 2.74 5.62 -6.30
N LEU A 50 3.02 5.25 -5.05
CA LEU A 50 2.94 3.87 -4.60
C LEU A 50 1.49 3.51 -4.33
N VAL A 51 1.04 2.41 -4.92
CA VAL A 51 -0.26 1.81 -4.62
C VAL A 51 -0.03 0.40 -4.08
N VAL A 52 -0.34 0.21 -2.79
CA VAL A 52 -0.39 -1.10 -2.16
C VAL A 52 -1.78 -1.68 -2.36
N MET A 53 -1.91 -2.81 -3.06
CA MET A 53 -3.15 -3.59 -3.08
C MET A 53 -3.16 -4.50 -1.85
N ASN A 54 -3.66 -3.98 -0.73
CA ASN A 54 -3.79 -4.70 0.53
C ASN A 54 -4.83 -5.83 0.42
N SER A 55 -4.76 -6.78 1.35
CA SER A 55 -5.53 -8.03 1.35
C SER A 55 -5.61 -8.61 2.75
N VAL A 56 -6.66 -9.39 3.03
CA VAL A 56 -6.79 -10.17 4.28
C VAL A 56 -5.92 -11.44 4.28
N CYS A 57 -5.29 -11.79 3.16
CA CYS A 57 -4.51 -13.02 3.01
C CYS A 57 -3.26 -13.05 3.90
N GLY A 58 -2.84 -14.24 4.35
CA GLY A 58 -1.67 -14.40 5.21
C GLY A 58 -0.36 -13.86 4.61
N CYS A 59 -0.17 -13.95 3.29
CA CYS A 59 1.00 -13.35 2.63
C CYS A 59 0.98 -11.81 2.64
N ALA A 60 -0.19 -11.18 2.82
CA ALA A 60 -0.26 -9.75 3.07
C ALA A 60 0.21 -9.42 4.49
N ALA A 61 -0.22 -10.20 5.48
CA ALA A 61 0.13 -10.02 6.89
C ALA A 61 1.60 -10.26 7.19
N GLY A 62 2.15 -11.39 6.73
CA GLY A 62 3.54 -11.77 7.01
C GLY A 62 4.57 -11.23 6.01
N GLY A 63 4.13 -10.79 4.83
CA GLY A 63 5.02 -10.38 3.73
C GLY A 63 4.80 -8.94 3.28
N ALA A 64 3.69 -8.68 2.58
CA ALA A 64 3.49 -7.41 1.87
C ALA A 64 3.46 -6.19 2.80
N ARG A 65 2.65 -6.20 3.87
CA ARG A 65 2.53 -5.06 4.80
C ARG A 65 3.82 -4.78 5.57
N PRO A 66 4.49 -5.76 6.20
CA PRO A 66 5.79 -5.51 6.83
C PRO A 66 6.87 -5.12 5.80
N GLY A 67 6.85 -5.73 4.60
CA GLY A 67 7.83 -5.45 3.55
C GLY A 67 7.74 -4.02 3.01
N VAL A 68 6.54 -3.53 2.71
CA VAL A 68 6.36 -2.13 2.30
C VAL A 68 6.67 -1.16 3.44
N SER A 69 6.27 -1.50 4.68
CA SER A 69 6.54 -0.65 5.85
C SER A 69 8.05 -0.46 6.06
N LEU A 70 8.83 -1.53 5.88
CA LEU A 70 10.30 -1.50 5.95
C LEU A 70 10.93 -0.78 4.74
N ALA A 71 10.42 -1.01 3.53
CA ALA A 71 10.91 -0.33 2.32
C ALA A 71 10.76 1.19 2.41
N LEU A 72 9.69 1.67 3.06
CA LEU A 72 9.44 3.10 3.25
C LEU A 72 10.38 3.77 4.27
N GLN A 73 11.26 3.01 4.92
CA GLN A 73 12.34 3.56 5.74
C GLN A 73 13.60 3.89 4.92
N ASN A 74 13.55 3.70 3.59
CA ASN A 74 14.65 4.00 2.68
C ASN A 74 14.88 5.51 2.51
N ALA A 75 16.09 5.89 2.06
CA ALA A 75 16.43 7.28 1.79
C ALA A 75 15.66 7.87 0.59
N VAL A 76 15.39 7.05 -0.42
CA VAL A 76 14.54 7.40 -1.57
C VAL A 76 13.25 6.59 -1.51
N ILE A 77 12.11 7.28 -1.57
CA ILE A 77 10.77 6.69 -1.53
C ILE A 77 9.86 7.33 -2.58
N PRO A 78 8.68 6.75 -2.85
CA PRO A 78 7.67 7.36 -3.70
C PRO A 78 7.10 8.66 -3.11
N ASP A 79 6.71 9.60 -3.96
CA ASP A 79 6.20 10.92 -3.53
C ASP A 79 4.83 10.85 -2.84
N ARG A 80 4.00 9.88 -3.25
CA ARG A 80 2.68 9.63 -2.66
C ARG A 80 2.56 8.17 -2.29
N LEU A 81 2.11 7.93 -1.06
CA LEU A 81 2.01 6.60 -0.48
C LEU A 81 0.53 6.27 -0.31
N THR A 82 0.04 5.29 -1.05
CA THR A 82 -1.40 4.98 -1.07
C THR A 82 -1.68 3.48 -0.98
N THR A 83 -2.89 3.13 -0.54
CA THR A 83 -3.37 1.75 -0.50
C THR A 83 -4.82 1.66 -0.93
N VAL A 84 -5.14 0.56 -1.62
CA VAL A 84 -6.51 0.07 -1.82
C VAL A 84 -6.66 -1.29 -1.15
N PHE A 85 -7.85 -1.69 -0.73
CA PHE A 85 -8.05 -2.93 0.02
C PHE A 85 -8.90 -3.93 -0.76
N ALA A 86 -8.26 -4.98 -1.31
CA ALA A 86 -8.91 -6.06 -2.04
C ALA A 86 -9.94 -6.80 -1.18
N GLY A 87 -11.17 -6.93 -1.71
CA GLY A 87 -12.31 -7.51 -0.99
C GLY A 87 -13.05 -6.52 -0.09
N GLN A 88 -12.49 -5.34 0.16
CA GLN A 88 -13.10 -4.28 0.97
C GLN A 88 -13.55 -3.11 0.10
N ASP A 89 -12.60 -2.33 -0.41
CA ASP A 89 -12.83 -1.16 -1.26
C ASP A 89 -12.81 -1.58 -2.74
N ARG A 90 -13.74 -2.48 -3.10
CA ARG A 90 -13.71 -3.27 -4.34
C ARG A 90 -13.65 -2.43 -5.61
N ASP A 91 -14.42 -1.35 -5.68
CA ASP A 91 -14.47 -0.48 -6.88
C ASP A 91 -13.17 0.31 -7.05
N ALA A 92 -12.55 0.75 -5.96
CA ALA A 92 -11.22 1.37 -6.00
C ALA A 92 -10.16 0.37 -6.48
N VAL A 93 -10.20 -0.88 -5.99
CA VAL A 93 -9.28 -1.95 -6.39
C VAL A 93 -9.40 -2.28 -7.88
N ASP A 94 -10.61 -2.40 -8.39
CA ASP A 94 -10.83 -2.72 -9.81
C ASP A 94 -10.38 -1.59 -10.73
N LEU A 95 -10.53 -0.33 -10.31
CA LEU A 95 -9.98 0.80 -11.05
C LEU A 95 -8.45 0.76 -11.09
N VAL A 96 -7.77 0.53 -9.96
CA VAL A 96 -6.30 0.36 -9.93
C VAL A 96 -5.85 -0.75 -10.87
N ARG A 97 -6.53 -1.90 -10.84
CA ARG A 97 -6.22 -3.06 -11.71
C ARG A 97 -6.39 -2.72 -13.19
N SER A 98 -7.35 -1.87 -13.55
CA SER A 98 -7.56 -1.47 -14.95
C SER A 98 -6.36 -0.73 -15.56
N TYR A 99 -5.51 -0.10 -14.74
CA TYR A 99 -4.30 0.58 -15.18
C TYR A 99 -3.07 -0.35 -15.26
N ILE A 100 -3.16 -1.58 -14.75
CA ILE A 100 -2.02 -2.50 -14.66
C ILE A 100 -2.18 -3.58 -15.75
N PRO A 101 -1.26 -3.68 -16.72
CA PRO A 101 -1.33 -4.67 -17.80
C PRO A 101 -0.85 -6.06 -17.34
N ALA A 102 -1.41 -6.56 -16.24
CA ALA A 102 -1.08 -7.87 -15.67
C ALA A 102 -2.32 -8.55 -15.08
N PRO A 103 -2.33 -9.89 -14.94
CA PRO A 103 -3.42 -10.59 -14.28
C PRO A 103 -3.66 -10.06 -12.85
N PRO A 104 -4.93 -9.84 -12.46
CA PRO A 104 -5.24 -9.30 -11.14
C PRO A 104 -4.80 -10.27 -10.05
N SER A 105 -4.07 -9.77 -9.05
CA SER A 105 -3.69 -10.54 -7.87
C SER A 105 -3.80 -9.68 -6.60
N SER A 106 -3.76 -10.31 -5.44
CA SER A 106 -3.61 -9.61 -4.15
C SER A 106 -3.01 -10.55 -3.08
N PRO A 107 -2.11 -10.04 -2.21
CA PRO A 107 -1.53 -8.71 -2.23
C PRO A 107 -0.61 -8.48 -3.45
N SER A 108 -0.46 -7.22 -3.85
CA SER A 108 0.45 -6.78 -4.93
C SER A 108 0.73 -5.28 -4.79
N MET A 109 1.79 -4.77 -5.43
CA MET A 109 2.19 -3.37 -5.30
C MET A 109 2.58 -2.79 -6.66
N ALA A 110 2.24 -1.52 -6.89
CA ALA A 110 2.58 -0.82 -8.12
C ALA A 110 3.16 0.57 -7.80
N ILE A 111 4.07 1.04 -8.64
CA ILE A 111 4.50 2.45 -8.67
C ILE A 111 4.00 3.04 -9.98
N PHE A 112 3.25 4.13 -9.88
CA PHE A 112 2.77 4.90 -11.02
C PHE A 112 3.55 6.19 -11.17
N LYS A 113 3.67 6.67 -12.41
CA LYS A 113 4.15 8.01 -12.74
C LYS A 113 3.36 8.53 -13.93
N ASN A 114 2.79 9.72 -13.82
CA ASN A 114 1.99 10.35 -14.88
C ASN A 114 0.89 9.43 -15.44
N GLY A 115 0.14 8.76 -14.56
CA GLY A 115 -0.93 7.84 -14.93
C GLY A 115 -0.48 6.43 -15.37
N GLU A 116 0.81 6.20 -15.61
CA GLU A 116 1.32 4.94 -16.14
C GLU A 116 2.06 4.11 -15.06
N PRO A 117 1.88 2.78 -15.01
CA PRO A 117 2.64 1.92 -14.10
C PRO A 117 4.10 1.81 -14.59
N VAL A 118 5.04 2.26 -13.77
CA VAL A 118 6.50 2.17 -14.05
C VAL A 118 7.16 0.98 -13.35
N TYR A 119 6.49 0.40 -12.36
CA TYR A 119 6.91 -0.81 -11.66
C TYR A 119 5.68 -1.56 -11.15
N PHE A 120 5.72 -2.90 -11.20
CA PHE A 120 4.68 -3.75 -10.65
C PHE A 120 5.27 -5.00 -10.00
N MET A 121 4.88 -5.27 -8.75
CA MET A 121 5.18 -6.49 -8.00
C MET A 121 3.90 -7.31 -7.81
N PRO A 122 3.70 -8.37 -8.59
CA PRO A 122 2.54 -9.26 -8.47
C PRO A 122 2.65 -10.18 -7.25
N ARG A 123 1.53 -10.83 -6.88
CA ARG A 123 1.47 -11.73 -5.71
C ARG A 123 2.54 -12.82 -5.71
N TYR A 124 2.88 -13.43 -6.84
CA TYR A 124 3.85 -14.52 -6.89
C TYR A 124 5.29 -14.06 -6.56
N GLU A 125 5.55 -12.75 -6.54
CA GLU A 125 6.82 -12.17 -6.07
C GLU A 125 6.79 -11.81 -4.58
N ILE A 126 5.65 -11.99 -3.92
CA ILE A 126 5.41 -11.74 -2.49
C ILE A 126 5.23 -13.07 -1.76
N GLU A 127 4.42 -13.96 -2.32
CA GLU A 127 4.12 -15.27 -1.77
C GLU A 127 5.37 -16.15 -1.73
N GLY A 128 5.72 -16.67 -0.55
CA GLY A 128 6.92 -17.46 -0.33
C GLY A 128 8.20 -16.65 -0.07
N TYR A 129 8.14 -15.31 -0.09
CA TYR A 129 9.27 -14.44 0.23
C TYR A 129 9.15 -13.86 1.64
N THR A 130 10.30 -13.62 2.27
CA THR A 130 10.39 -12.89 3.54
C THR A 130 10.07 -11.41 3.33
N PHE A 131 9.65 -10.72 4.39
CA PHE A 131 9.32 -9.30 4.28
C PHE A 131 10.56 -8.45 3.98
N GLU A 132 11.76 -8.86 4.41
CA GLU A 132 13.02 -8.22 4.07
C GLU A 132 13.35 -8.35 2.59
N GLN A 133 13.18 -9.53 2.00
CA GLN A 133 13.35 -9.72 0.55
C GLN A 133 12.38 -8.87 -0.26
N ILE A 134 11.12 -8.79 0.18
CA ILE A 134 10.11 -7.92 -0.43
C ILE A 134 10.53 -6.46 -0.31
N ALA A 135 11.00 -6.05 0.88
CA ALA A 135 11.46 -4.69 1.13
C ALA A 135 12.64 -4.31 0.23
N ASP A 136 13.63 -5.20 0.07
CA ASP A 136 14.80 -4.92 -0.75
C ASP A 136 14.46 -4.81 -2.24
N LYS A 137 13.53 -5.63 -2.74
CA LYS A 137 12.98 -5.47 -4.10
C LYS A 137 12.29 -4.11 -4.27
N LEU A 138 11.49 -3.68 -3.29
CA LEU A 138 10.82 -2.38 -3.32
C LEU A 138 11.81 -1.22 -3.26
N LYS A 139 12.83 -1.29 -2.39
CA LYS A 139 13.89 -0.28 -2.32
C LYS A 139 14.61 -0.15 -3.65
N ALA A 140 14.97 -1.27 -4.29
CA ALA A 140 15.58 -1.23 -5.62
C ALA A 140 14.66 -0.57 -6.67
N ALA A 141 13.35 -0.79 -6.59
CA ALA A 141 12.39 -0.07 -7.44
C ALA A 141 12.30 1.42 -7.09
N PHE A 142 12.35 1.80 -5.81
CA PHE A 142 12.34 3.20 -5.37
C PHE A 142 13.56 3.95 -5.89
N GLU A 143 14.76 3.39 -5.73
CA GLU A 143 16.01 4.00 -6.24
C GLU A 143 15.99 4.18 -7.76
N LYS A 144 15.31 3.29 -8.48
CA LYS A 144 15.22 3.36 -9.95
C LYS A 144 14.18 4.36 -10.45
N HIS A 145 13.06 4.51 -9.75
CA HIS A 145 11.88 5.19 -10.27
C HIS A 145 11.48 6.46 -9.53
N CYS A 146 11.92 6.63 -8.28
CA CYS A 146 11.44 7.66 -7.36
C CYS A 146 12.54 8.68 -7.03
N SER A 147 12.14 9.79 -6.40
CA SER A 147 13.06 10.88 -6.03
C SER A 147 12.72 11.56 -4.71
N ALA A 148 11.61 11.22 -4.05
CA ALA A 148 11.25 11.82 -2.78
C ALA A 148 12.17 11.30 -1.67
N LYS A 149 12.51 12.18 -0.72
CA LYS A 149 13.33 11.82 0.43
C LYS A 149 12.45 11.11 1.47
N GLY A 150 12.86 9.91 1.86
CA GLY A 150 12.31 9.23 3.02
C GLY A 150 13.07 9.58 4.31
N PRO A 151 12.77 8.88 5.41
CA PRO A 151 11.74 7.83 5.54
C PRO A 151 10.31 8.41 5.51
N SER A 152 9.29 7.55 5.34
CA SER A 152 7.88 8.00 5.35
C SER A 152 7.38 8.49 6.72
N VAL A 153 8.00 8.01 7.79
CA VAL A 153 7.75 8.38 9.19
C VAL A 153 9.09 8.38 9.93
N SER A 154 9.18 9.04 11.09
CA SER A 154 10.44 9.06 11.83
C SER A 154 10.86 7.65 12.28
N PRO A 155 12.17 7.35 12.40
CA PRO A 155 12.63 6.06 12.92
C PRO A 155 12.06 5.70 14.28
N GLU A 156 11.84 6.70 15.15
CA GLU A 156 11.23 6.52 16.47
C GLU A 156 9.76 6.09 16.36
N HIS A 157 8.97 6.75 15.50
CA HIS A 157 7.58 6.37 15.25
C HIS A 157 7.50 4.97 14.64
N TYR A 158 8.36 4.67 13.66
CA TYR A 158 8.43 3.34 13.06
C TYR A 158 8.74 2.25 14.11
N ALA A 159 9.70 2.49 15.01
CA ALA A 159 10.03 1.57 16.09
C ALA A 159 8.84 1.32 17.03
N GLN A 160 8.05 2.37 17.34
CA GLN A 160 6.83 2.23 18.14
C GLN A 160 5.76 1.39 17.43
N VAL A 161 5.60 1.56 16.12
CA VAL A 161 4.70 0.73 15.31
C VAL A 161 5.14 -0.74 15.36
N GLN A 162 6.44 -1.02 15.17
CA GLN A 162 6.95 -2.40 15.21
C GLN A 162 6.79 -3.02 16.61
N HIS A 163 7.08 -2.27 17.67
CA HIS A 163 6.89 -2.72 19.03
C HIS A 163 5.42 -3.06 19.31
N ALA A 164 4.49 -2.20 18.90
CA ALA A 164 3.06 -2.44 19.09
C ALA A 164 2.58 -3.71 18.36
N LYS A 165 3.06 -3.93 17.13
CA LYS A 165 2.77 -5.17 16.37
C LYS A 165 3.29 -6.41 17.09
N MET A 166 4.52 -6.36 17.60
CA MET A 166 5.16 -7.48 18.30
C MET A 166 4.45 -7.82 19.62
N CYS A 167 4.00 -6.81 20.36
CA CYS A 167 3.32 -6.99 21.64
C CYS A 167 1.81 -7.24 21.51
N GLY A 168 1.25 -7.25 20.29
CA GLY A 168 -0.19 -7.35 20.06
C GLY A 168 -0.99 -6.18 20.62
N SER A 169 -0.35 -5.04 20.84
CA SER A 169 -0.99 -3.83 21.39
C SER A 169 -1.51 -2.92 20.28
N LYS A 170 -2.30 -1.92 20.66
CA LYS A 170 -2.83 -0.93 19.73
C LYS A 170 -1.71 -0.21 18.97
N ILE A 171 -1.79 -0.19 17.65
CA ILE A 171 -0.81 0.48 16.78
C ILE A 171 -0.93 2.01 16.97
N PRO A 172 0.19 2.73 17.20
CA PRO A 172 0.17 4.18 17.25
C PRO A 172 -0.11 4.74 15.85
N MET A 173 -1.19 5.53 15.73
CA MET A 173 -1.55 6.14 14.45
C MET A 173 -0.60 7.28 14.10
N TYR A 174 -0.18 7.34 12.84
CA TYR A 174 0.54 8.47 12.30
C TYR A 174 -0.42 9.65 12.09
N LYS A 175 -0.02 10.85 12.53
CA LYS A 175 -0.89 12.05 12.51
C LYS A 175 -0.55 13.06 11.40
N GLY A 176 0.40 12.75 10.52
CA GLY A 176 0.92 13.70 9.53
C GLY A 176 1.96 14.61 10.15
#